data_AF-A0A444RXV2-F1
#
_entry.id   AF-A0A444RXV2-F1
#
_cell.length_a   1.000
_cell.length_b   1.000
_cell.length_c   1.000
_cell.angle_alpha   90.00
_cell.angle_beta   90.00
_cell.angle_gamma   90.00
#
_symmetry.space_group_name_H-M   'P 1'
#
loop_
_entity.id
_entity.type
_entity.pdbx_description
1 polymer ?
#
loop_
_entity_poly.entity_id
_entity_poly.type
_entity_poly.pdbx_seq_one_letter_code
_entity_poly.pdbx_strand_id
1 'polypeptide(L)'
;MFRRPIRIGNCSGAINDGIDQIYRLAKHGQVDAITADYLAEFNIAWKAIELQTDPTLGYEPNFLEQIAWHNGDAARLVAEKRIKIVHDGGALNPRGLVEKTDAYLQSIGIHNLKVAWVSGDDVTEKVRNGAFGRIPHLDQPGVQLRLENEKLLAANVYTGYAGIVRALAEGADIVICGRCTDASPVMGLAAWWHGWRTTDYDALAGSLMAGHLIECGPYVTGGNYCGQREIRDMQRLGWPIAEIDSAGGIVITKPEGSNGIVTVDTCKAQLLYQIQGPIYLNPDVIADNHGVNLTQIDTDRVRLSNIKGLPPPPTAKLAVCLLGGFQAEISIYAAGLDTD
;
A
#
# COMPACT_ATOMS: atom_id res chain seq x y z
N MET A 1 -8.68 -18.82 -20.90
CA MET A 1 -7.21 -18.90 -20.97
C MET A 1 -6.70 -18.62 -19.57
N PHE A 2 -6.18 -19.62 -18.86
CA PHE A 2 -5.69 -19.41 -17.49
C PHE A 2 -4.41 -18.57 -17.57
N ARG A 3 -4.45 -17.35 -17.01
CA ARG A 3 -3.24 -16.54 -16.82
C ARG A 3 -2.47 -17.11 -15.63
N ARG A 4 -1.14 -17.11 -15.71
CA ARG A 4 -0.30 -17.47 -14.56
C ARG A 4 -0.54 -16.46 -13.41
N PRO A 5 -0.18 -16.82 -12.17
CA PRO A 5 -0.20 -15.86 -11.07
C PRO A 5 0.57 -14.59 -11.40
N ILE A 6 0.03 -13.44 -10.98
CA ILE A 6 0.78 -12.18 -10.97
C ILE A 6 1.73 -12.19 -9.77
N ARG A 7 2.96 -11.73 -9.99
CA ARG A 7 3.97 -11.55 -8.93
C ARG A 7 4.10 -10.07 -8.61
N ILE A 8 3.67 -9.68 -7.41
CA ILE A 8 3.63 -8.29 -6.95
C ILE A 8 4.62 -8.15 -5.79
N GLY A 9 5.66 -7.33 -5.95
CA GLY A 9 6.58 -7.00 -4.86
C GLY A 9 6.21 -5.66 -4.22
N ASN A 10 6.33 -5.52 -2.91
CA ASN A 10 6.18 -4.22 -2.24
C ASN A 10 7.56 -3.59 -2.02
N CYS A 11 7.71 -2.27 -2.17
CA CYS A 11 8.97 -1.55 -1.97
C CYS A 11 8.92 -0.39 -0.96
N SER A 12 7.78 -0.18 -0.28
CA SER A 12 7.61 0.82 0.77
C SER A 12 6.44 0.47 1.69
N GLY A 13 6.63 0.61 3.00
CA GLY A 13 5.56 0.66 4.00
C GLY A 13 5.55 1.95 4.83
N ALA A 14 6.54 2.82 4.65
CA ALA A 14 6.63 4.14 5.28
C ALA A 14 7.50 5.10 4.45
N ILE A 15 7.39 6.39 4.74
CA ILE A 15 8.34 7.38 4.20
C ILE A 15 9.77 7.05 4.63
N ASN A 16 10.71 7.26 3.72
CA ASN A 16 12.15 6.96 3.87
C ASN A 16 12.51 5.46 3.93
N ASP A 17 11.58 4.54 3.60
CA ASP A 17 11.94 3.17 3.30
C ASP A 17 12.89 3.08 2.09
N GLY A 18 13.71 2.03 2.09
CA GLY A 18 14.92 1.92 1.26
C GLY A 18 14.82 2.52 -0.15
N ILE A 19 15.69 3.49 -0.43
CA ILE A 19 15.75 4.17 -1.72
C ILE A 19 16.14 3.26 -2.89
N ASP A 20 16.71 2.09 -2.61
CA ASP A 20 17.16 1.10 -3.59
C ASP A 20 16.10 0.01 -3.91
N GLN A 21 14.91 0.04 -3.31
CA GLN A 21 14.01 -1.12 -3.32
C GLN A 21 13.30 -1.35 -4.67
N ILE A 22 12.90 -0.30 -5.39
CA ILE A 22 12.39 -0.44 -6.76
C ILE A 22 13.44 -1.13 -7.64
N TYR A 23 14.70 -0.67 -7.57
CA TYR A 23 15.81 -1.27 -8.29
C TYR A 23 16.01 -2.74 -7.93
N ARG A 24 16.01 -3.08 -6.64
CA ARG A 24 16.22 -4.46 -6.17
C ARG A 24 15.12 -5.41 -6.63
N LEU A 25 13.86 -5.00 -6.54
CA LEU A 25 12.74 -5.80 -7.03
C LEU A 25 12.76 -5.93 -8.56
N ALA A 26 13.00 -4.84 -9.27
CA ALA A 26 13.09 -4.86 -10.73
C ALA A 26 14.25 -5.74 -11.21
N LYS A 27 15.39 -5.72 -10.53
CA LYS A 27 16.57 -6.51 -10.89
C LYS A 27 16.46 -7.98 -10.49
N HIS A 28 16.04 -8.26 -9.25
CA HIS A 28 16.16 -9.58 -8.63
C HIS A 28 14.83 -10.25 -8.25
N GLY A 29 13.73 -9.50 -8.13
CA GLY A 29 12.46 -10.02 -7.62
C GLY A 29 11.68 -10.90 -8.61
N GLN A 30 12.00 -10.81 -9.91
CA GLN A 30 11.22 -11.47 -10.97
C GLN A 30 9.71 -11.13 -10.82
N VAL A 31 9.40 -9.84 -10.69
CA VAL A 31 8.04 -9.34 -10.46
C VAL A 31 7.41 -8.83 -11.75
N ASP A 32 6.09 -8.91 -11.81
CA ASP A 32 5.27 -8.28 -12.86
C ASP A 32 4.92 -6.84 -12.49
N ALA A 33 4.81 -6.59 -11.18
CA ALA A 33 4.44 -5.31 -10.66
C ALA A 33 5.13 -5.02 -9.32
N ILE A 34 5.30 -3.74 -9.05
CA ILE A 34 5.80 -3.21 -7.79
C ILE A 34 4.72 -2.32 -7.18
N THR A 35 4.49 -2.46 -5.88
CA THR A 35 3.66 -1.56 -5.10
C THR A 35 4.48 -0.83 -4.07
N ALA A 36 3.98 0.32 -3.64
CA ALA A 36 4.51 1.04 -2.51
C ALA A 36 3.34 1.65 -1.73
N ASP A 37 3.46 1.63 -0.41
CA ASP A 37 2.64 2.41 0.50
C ASP A 37 3.56 3.42 1.20
N TYR A 38 3.25 4.70 1.02
CA TYR A 38 4.02 5.78 1.63
C TYR A 38 3.24 6.51 2.73
N LEU A 39 1.96 6.19 2.94
CA LEU A 39 1.06 7.04 3.69
C LEU A 39 0.50 6.33 4.93
N ALA A 40 0.89 6.84 6.09
CA ALA A 40 0.11 6.72 7.30
C ALA A 40 -0.84 7.92 7.45
N GLU A 41 -1.78 7.86 8.40
CA GLU A 41 -2.72 8.95 8.67
C GLU A 41 -2.02 10.29 8.94
N PHE A 42 -0.85 10.27 9.60
CA PHE A 42 -0.10 11.50 9.90
C PHE A 42 0.52 12.15 8.66
N ASN A 43 0.84 11.37 7.62
CA ASN A 43 1.40 11.89 6.37
C ASN A 43 0.43 12.87 5.71
N ILE A 44 -0.86 12.53 5.66
CA ILE A 44 -1.89 13.41 5.09
C ILE A 44 -1.92 14.75 5.82
N ALA A 45 -1.83 14.76 7.15
CA ALA A 45 -1.78 15.99 7.93
C ALA A 45 -0.54 16.83 7.61
N TRP A 46 0.63 16.19 7.50
CA TRP A 46 1.88 16.84 7.12
C TRP A 46 1.81 17.44 5.72
N LYS A 47 1.32 16.67 4.73
CA LYS A 47 1.12 17.14 3.35
C LYS A 47 0.12 18.26 3.24
N ALA A 48 -0.90 18.29 4.09
CA ALA A 48 -1.84 19.40 4.16
C ALA A 48 -1.17 20.69 4.64
N ILE A 49 -0.22 20.59 5.58
CA ILE A 49 0.59 21.73 6.04
C ILE A 49 1.54 22.20 4.93
N GLU A 50 2.24 21.28 4.25
CA GLU A 50 3.11 21.61 3.12
C GLU A 50 2.35 22.39 2.03
N LEU A 51 1.16 21.95 1.64
CA LEU A 51 0.33 22.63 0.64
C LEU A 51 -0.07 24.05 1.03
N GLN A 52 -0.22 24.34 2.33
CA GLN A 52 -0.48 25.72 2.80
C GLN A 52 0.74 26.62 2.59
N THR A 53 1.95 26.05 2.60
CA THR A 53 3.20 26.79 2.41
C THR A 53 3.59 26.92 0.93
N ASP A 54 3.39 25.86 0.15
CA ASP A 54 3.69 25.79 -1.27
C ASP A 54 2.66 24.87 -1.97
N PRO A 55 1.77 25.42 -2.82
CA PRO A 55 0.75 24.65 -3.54
C PRO A 55 1.30 23.58 -4.49
N THR A 56 2.62 23.58 -4.78
CA THR A 56 3.27 22.59 -5.64
C THR A 56 3.70 21.33 -4.89
N LEU A 57 3.66 21.33 -3.56
CA LEU A 57 3.99 20.18 -2.69
C LEU A 57 2.75 19.29 -2.47
N GLY A 58 2.70 18.57 -1.34
CA GLY A 58 1.54 17.76 -0.96
C GLY A 58 1.57 16.31 -1.46
N TYR A 59 2.69 15.87 -2.03
CA TYR A 59 2.98 14.48 -2.41
C TYR A 59 4.22 13.96 -1.67
N GLU A 60 4.46 12.65 -1.74
CA GLU A 60 5.64 12.01 -1.16
C GLU A 60 6.80 11.96 -2.18
N PRO A 61 7.92 12.68 -1.93
CA PRO A 61 9.02 12.74 -2.88
C PRO A 61 9.84 11.44 -2.94
N ASN A 62 9.74 10.56 -1.95
CA ASN A 62 10.53 9.33 -1.86
C ASN A 62 10.42 8.45 -3.13
N PHE A 63 9.24 8.41 -3.77
CA PHE A 63 9.07 7.68 -5.03
C PHE A 63 10.00 8.20 -6.14
N LEU A 64 10.20 9.53 -6.24
CA LEU A 64 11.11 10.12 -7.23
C LEU A 64 12.57 9.71 -6.97
N GLU A 65 12.97 9.61 -5.70
CA GLU A 65 14.30 9.15 -5.32
C GLU A 65 14.48 7.66 -5.65
N GLN A 66 13.48 6.83 -5.36
CA GLN A 66 13.49 5.40 -5.63
C GLN A 66 13.52 5.08 -7.13
N ILE A 67 12.71 5.77 -7.94
CA ILE A 67 12.69 5.56 -9.39
C ILE A 67 13.95 6.13 -10.07
N ALA A 68 14.57 7.15 -9.46
CA ALA A 68 15.83 7.73 -9.92
C ALA A 68 17.09 7.00 -9.44
N TRP A 69 16.92 5.99 -8.59
CA TRP A 69 18.02 5.28 -7.95
C TRP A 69 19.06 4.78 -8.94
N HIS A 70 20.33 4.88 -8.53
CA HIS A 70 21.49 4.44 -9.30
C HIS A 70 21.52 5.05 -10.72
N ASN A 71 21.45 6.39 -10.78
CA ASN A 71 21.46 7.17 -12.02
C ASN A 71 20.34 6.76 -13.02
N GLY A 72 19.16 6.44 -12.50
CA GLY A 72 17.98 6.06 -13.29
C GLY A 72 17.93 4.58 -13.72
N ASP A 73 18.84 3.73 -13.24
CA ASP A 73 18.80 2.30 -13.56
C ASP A 73 17.51 1.62 -13.08
N ALA A 74 16.92 2.09 -11.97
CA ALA A 74 15.63 1.58 -11.51
C ALA A 74 14.55 1.81 -12.58
N ALA A 75 14.39 3.06 -13.05
CA ALA A 75 13.47 3.41 -14.13
C ALA A 75 13.75 2.63 -15.42
N ARG A 76 15.02 2.45 -15.81
CA ARG A 76 15.40 1.70 -17.01
C ARG A 76 15.02 0.23 -16.91
N LEU A 77 15.24 -0.41 -15.77
CA LEU A 77 14.84 -1.80 -15.54
C LEU A 77 13.32 -1.96 -15.56
N VAL A 78 12.58 -1.02 -14.96
CA VAL A 78 11.11 -0.99 -15.00
C VAL A 78 10.61 -0.90 -16.46
N ALA A 79 11.20 -0.01 -17.26
CA ALA A 79 10.87 0.16 -18.67
C ALA A 79 11.22 -1.08 -19.52
N GLU A 80 12.43 -1.62 -19.36
CA GLU A 80 12.92 -2.78 -20.09
C GLU A 80 12.05 -4.02 -19.84
N LYS A 81 11.75 -4.28 -18.57
CA LYS A 81 10.98 -5.45 -18.12
C LYS A 81 9.46 -5.24 -18.15
N ARG A 82 9.00 -4.03 -18.48
CA ARG A 82 7.58 -3.62 -18.50
C ARG A 82 6.88 -3.88 -17.16
N ILE A 83 7.57 -3.60 -16.07
CA ILE A 83 7.04 -3.77 -14.71
C ILE A 83 6.01 -2.67 -14.46
N LYS A 84 4.84 -3.04 -13.93
CA LYS A 84 3.83 -2.07 -13.51
C LYS A 84 4.16 -1.51 -12.14
N ILE A 85 3.87 -0.23 -11.90
CA ILE A 85 4.02 0.38 -10.58
C ILE A 85 2.69 0.98 -10.15
N VAL A 86 2.24 0.68 -8.93
CA VAL A 86 1.07 1.33 -8.33
C VAL A 86 1.37 1.71 -6.89
N HIS A 87 1.15 2.97 -6.53
CA HIS A 87 1.38 3.44 -5.16
C HIS A 87 0.47 4.61 -4.79
N ASP A 88 0.41 4.93 -3.51
CA ASP A 88 -0.44 5.98 -2.94
C ASP A 88 0.30 7.27 -2.56
N GLY A 89 1.61 7.32 -2.78
CA GLY A 89 2.47 8.49 -2.50
C GLY A 89 2.10 9.79 -3.20
N GLY A 90 1.04 9.83 -4.03
CA GLY A 90 0.49 11.09 -4.50
C GLY A 90 -0.15 11.93 -3.39
N ALA A 91 -0.59 11.30 -2.30
CA ALA A 91 -1.16 11.96 -1.12
C ALA A 91 -2.23 13.01 -1.50
N LEU A 92 -1.97 14.30 -1.24
CA LEU A 92 -2.89 15.40 -1.55
C LEU A 92 -2.63 16.04 -2.92
N ASN A 93 -1.53 15.70 -3.59
CA ASN A 93 -1.18 16.22 -4.91
C ASN A 93 -0.68 15.12 -5.87
N PRO A 94 -1.52 14.12 -6.18
CA PRO A 94 -1.12 13.03 -7.05
C PRO A 94 -0.79 13.51 -8.47
N ARG A 95 -1.44 14.58 -8.93
CA ARG A 95 -1.12 15.22 -10.21
C ARG A 95 0.31 15.77 -10.24
N GLY A 96 0.72 16.51 -9.20
CA GLY A 96 2.07 17.08 -9.10
C GLY A 96 3.15 15.99 -9.15
N LEU A 97 2.92 14.86 -8.48
CA LEU A 97 3.86 13.74 -8.53
C LEU A 97 3.91 13.08 -9.92
N VAL A 98 2.79 12.97 -10.62
CA VAL A 98 2.79 12.49 -12.02
C VAL A 98 3.59 13.42 -12.93
N GLU A 99 3.36 14.74 -12.85
CA GLU A 99 4.08 15.72 -13.67
C GLU A 99 5.60 15.67 -13.42
N LYS A 100 6.03 15.49 -12.17
CA LYS A 100 7.45 15.33 -11.81
C LYS A 100 8.03 14.00 -12.27
N THR A 101 7.27 12.91 -12.14
CA THR A 101 7.68 11.57 -12.57
C THR A 101 7.86 11.54 -14.08
N ASP A 102 6.89 12.05 -14.84
CA ASP A 102 6.99 12.12 -16.31
C ASP A 102 8.18 12.98 -16.72
N ALA A 103 8.32 14.20 -16.17
CA ALA A 103 9.46 15.07 -16.48
C ALA A 103 10.81 14.38 -16.21
N TYR A 104 10.93 13.63 -15.10
CA TYR A 104 12.13 12.85 -14.80
C TYR A 104 12.38 11.76 -15.86
N LEU A 105 11.38 10.93 -16.18
CA LEU A 105 11.52 9.87 -17.18
C LEU A 105 11.92 10.41 -18.55
N GLN A 106 11.31 11.51 -18.99
CA GLN A 106 11.65 12.20 -20.23
C GLN A 106 13.11 12.68 -20.22
N SER A 107 13.60 13.22 -19.09
CA SER A 107 14.97 13.72 -18.95
C SER A 107 16.06 12.65 -19.10
N ILE A 108 15.73 11.38 -18.82
CA ILE A 108 16.66 10.24 -18.94
C ILE A 108 16.43 9.39 -20.20
N GLY A 109 15.58 9.88 -21.12
CA GLY A 109 15.29 9.27 -22.43
C GLY A 109 14.26 8.13 -22.40
N ILE A 110 13.41 8.05 -21.36
CA ILE A 110 12.34 7.07 -21.26
C ILE A 110 11.02 7.73 -21.67
N HIS A 111 10.55 7.40 -22.88
CA HIS A 111 9.34 7.99 -23.47
C HIS A 111 8.17 7.00 -23.59
N ASN A 112 8.40 5.73 -23.25
CA ASN A 112 7.47 4.64 -23.49
C ASN A 112 6.69 4.20 -22.24
N LEU A 113 6.95 4.83 -21.08
CA LEU A 113 6.19 4.60 -19.85
C LEU A 113 5.08 5.64 -19.72
N LYS A 114 3.85 5.19 -19.53
CA LYS A 114 2.70 6.06 -19.27
C LYS A 114 2.47 6.19 -17.77
N VAL A 115 2.45 7.42 -17.28
CA VAL A 115 2.17 7.73 -15.88
C VAL A 115 0.76 8.30 -15.76
N ALA A 116 -0.05 7.77 -14.86
CA ALA A 116 -1.42 8.22 -14.60
C ALA A 116 -1.62 8.46 -13.11
N TRP A 117 -2.60 9.30 -12.75
CA TRP A 117 -3.02 9.47 -11.37
C TRP A 117 -4.47 9.06 -11.14
N VAL A 118 -4.77 8.70 -9.90
CA VAL A 118 -6.13 8.45 -9.39
C VAL A 118 -6.43 9.46 -8.29
N SER A 119 -7.56 10.16 -8.43
CA SER A 119 -8.05 11.15 -7.49
C SER A 119 -9.52 10.88 -7.14
N GLY A 120 -10.03 11.56 -6.11
CA GLY A 120 -11.43 11.46 -5.66
C GLY A 120 -11.56 11.11 -4.18
N ASP A 121 -10.43 10.87 -3.53
CA ASP A 121 -10.28 10.71 -2.09
C ASP A 121 -10.43 12.03 -1.33
N ASP A 122 -9.91 13.14 -1.86
CA ASP A 122 -10.01 14.45 -1.21
C ASP A 122 -11.46 14.97 -1.22
N VAL A 123 -12.04 15.03 -0.03
CA VAL A 123 -13.39 15.53 0.24
C VAL A 123 -13.36 16.70 1.22
N THR A 124 -12.20 17.33 1.41
CA THR A 124 -11.97 18.42 2.36
C THR A 124 -13.02 19.51 2.25
N GLU A 125 -13.30 19.98 1.04
CA GLU A 125 -14.29 21.05 0.84
C GLU A 125 -15.73 20.61 1.13
N LYS A 126 -16.08 19.34 0.86
CA LYS A 126 -17.39 18.78 1.23
C LYS A 126 -17.57 18.64 2.74
N VAL A 127 -16.49 18.36 3.46
CA VAL A 127 -16.50 18.32 4.92
C VAL A 127 -16.57 19.73 5.49
N ARG A 128 -15.77 20.66 4.96
CA ARG A 128 -15.71 22.08 5.37
C ARG A 128 -17.07 22.77 5.29
N ASN A 129 -17.81 22.54 4.21
CA ASN A 129 -19.11 23.18 3.98
C ASN A 129 -20.32 22.38 4.54
N GLY A 130 -20.07 21.26 5.23
CA GLY A 130 -21.11 20.41 5.79
C GLY A 130 -21.90 19.57 4.77
N ALA A 131 -21.52 19.56 3.49
CA ALA A 131 -22.20 18.79 2.45
C ALA A 131 -21.90 17.28 2.49
N PHE A 132 -20.90 16.84 3.27
CA PHE A 132 -20.58 15.42 3.43
C PHE A 132 -21.60 14.66 4.29
N GLY A 133 -22.40 15.37 5.09
CA GLY A 133 -23.38 14.77 5.99
C GLY A 133 -22.77 14.33 7.33
N ARG A 134 -23.28 13.23 7.88
CA ARG A 134 -22.87 12.74 9.20
C ARG A 134 -21.55 11.99 9.12
N ILE A 135 -20.61 12.38 9.98
CA ILE A 135 -19.29 11.75 10.11
C ILE A 135 -19.17 11.26 11.57
N PRO A 136 -19.62 10.02 11.87
CA PRO A 136 -19.42 9.41 13.18
C PRO A 136 -17.94 9.12 13.43
N HIS A 137 -17.52 9.26 14.68
CA HIS A 137 -16.20 8.77 15.09
C HIS A 137 -16.18 7.24 15.02
N LEU A 138 -15.10 6.67 14.49
CA LEU A 138 -14.95 5.23 14.28
C LEU A 138 -14.99 4.45 15.61
N ASP A 139 -14.19 4.88 16.59
CA ASP A 139 -14.02 4.16 17.87
C ASP A 139 -14.78 4.75 19.06
N GLN A 140 -15.53 5.83 18.88
CA GLN A 140 -16.24 6.51 19.97
C GLN A 140 -17.74 6.60 19.65
N PRO A 141 -18.54 5.62 20.10
CA PRO A 141 -19.97 5.58 19.84
C PRO A 141 -20.68 6.89 20.27
N GLY A 142 -21.51 7.42 19.38
CA GLY A 142 -22.26 8.65 19.62
C GLY A 142 -21.47 9.96 19.37
N VAL A 143 -20.16 9.89 19.18
CA VAL A 143 -19.35 11.06 18.81
C VAL A 143 -19.50 11.35 17.31
N GLN A 144 -19.63 12.63 16.98
CA GLN A 144 -19.70 13.14 15.60
C GLN A 144 -18.62 14.20 15.43
N LEU A 145 -18.08 14.31 14.22
CA LEU A 145 -17.22 15.44 13.87
C LEU A 145 -17.99 16.76 14.01
N ARG A 146 -17.39 17.73 14.70
CA ARG A 146 -17.88 19.12 14.80
C ARG A 146 -16.72 20.05 14.48
N LEU A 147 -16.95 21.04 13.61
CA LEU A 147 -15.90 21.94 13.12
C LEU A 147 -15.99 23.36 13.69
N GLU A 148 -16.94 23.62 14.59
CA GLU A 148 -17.32 24.97 15.05
C GLU A 148 -16.15 25.79 15.64
N ASN A 149 -15.07 25.13 16.09
CA ASN A 149 -13.84 25.77 16.57
C ASN A 149 -12.55 25.10 16.06
N GLU A 150 -12.64 24.29 15.00
CA GLU A 150 -11.53 23.47 14.53
C GLU A 150 -10.99 23.98 13.19
N LYS A 151 -9.67 23.98 13.02
CA LYS A 151 -9.06 24.27 11.72
C LYS A 151 -8.89 22.98 10.92
N LEU A 152 -9.82 22.72 10.01
CA LEU A 152 -9.75 21.61 9.07
C LEU A 152 -8.59 21.79 8.07
N LEU A 153 -7.63 20.88 8.11
CA LEU A 153 -6.48 20.82 7.20
C LEU A 153 -6.80 19.99 5.97
N ALA A 154 -7.29 18.77 6.16
CA ALA A 154 -7.62 17.84 5.08
C ALA A 154 -8.71 16.85 5.52
N ALA A 155 -9.46 16.31 4.57
CA ALA A 155 -10.32 15.15 4.77
C ALA A 155 -10.25 14.23 3.55
N ASN A 156 -9.78 13.00 3.73
CA ASN A 156 -9.52 12.06 2.65
C ASN A 156 -10.21 10.71 2.92
N VAL A 157 -11.03 10.29 1.97
CA VAL A 157 -11.66 8.97 1.96
C VAL A 157 -10.63 7.93 1.54
N TYR A 158 -10.62 6.79 2.21
CA TYR A 158 -9.82 5.65 1.79
C TYR A 158 -10.52 5.00 0.59
N THR A 159 -10.07 5.32 -0.62
CA THR A 159 -10.67 4.77 -1.84
C THR A 159 -10.20 3.34 -2.09
N GLY A 160 -11.00 2.59 -2.84
CA GLY A 160 -10.69 1.25 -3.34
C GLY A 160 -9.87 1.24 -4.63
N TYR A 161 -9.79 0.07 -5.26
CA TYR A 161 -8.95 -0.20 -6.42
C TYR A 161 -9.53 0.25 -7.78
N ALA A 162 -10.80 0.63 -7.85
CA ALA A 162 -11.49 0.84 -9.13
C ALA A 162 -10.78 1.83 -10.07
N GLY A 163 -10.26 2.94 -9.53
CA GLY A 163 -9.49 3.92 -10.30
C GLY A 163 -8.17 3.37 -10.83
N ILE A 164 -7.51 2.50 -10.05
CA ILE A 164 -6.26 1.83 -10.43
C ILE A 164 -6.52 0.89 -11.61
N VAL A 165 -7.54 0.04 -11.53
CA VAL A 165 -7.91 -0.87 -12.63
C VAL A 165 -8.22 -0.09 -13.90
N ARG A 166 -8.94 1.04 -13.79
CA ARG A 166 -9.23 1.90 -14.93
C ARG A 166 -7.96 2.47 -15.55
N ALA A 167 -7.04 3.00 -14.76
CA ALA A 167 -5.78 3.56 -15.25
C ALA A 167 -4.93 2.50 -15.97
N LEU A 168 -4.82 1.29 -15.39
CA LEU A 168 -4.09 0.17 -16.00
C LEU A 168 -4.76 -0.32 -17.28
N ALA A 169 -6.10 -0.35 -17.34
CA ALA A 169 -6.86 -0.74 -18.53
C ALA A 169 -6.70 0.25 -19.70
N GLU A 170 -6.53 1.54 -19.39
CA GLU A 170 -6.18 2.60 -20.36
C GLU A 170 -4.68 2.58 -20.74
N GLY A 171 -3.92 1.63 -20.20
CA GLY A 171 -2.54 1.35 -20.58
C GLY A 171 -1.49 2.09 -19.76
N ALA A 172 -1.82 2.60 -18.56
CA ALA A 172 -0.81 3.12 -17.65
C ALA A 172 0.23 2.04 -17.28
N ASP A 173 1.47 2.48 -17.10
CA ASP A 173 2.58 1.68 -16.57
C ASP A 173 2.86 2.03 -15.11
N ILE A 174 2.69 3.29 -14.75
CA ILE A 174 2.83 3.82 -13.39
C ILE A 174 1.50 4.49 -13.01
N VAL A 175 0.91 4.08 -11.89
CA VAL A 175 -0.34 4.66 -11.36
C VAL A 175 -0.08 5.24 -9.97
N ILE A 176 -0.34 6.53 -9.83
CA ILE A 176 -0.10 7.30 -8.61
C ILE A 176 -1.44 7.71 -8.01
N CYS A 177 -1.79 7.15 -6.85
CA CYS A 177 -3.04 7.46 -6.18
C CYS A 177 -2.84 8.61 -5.18
N GLY A 178 -3.93 9.33 -4.87
CA GLY A 178 -4.06 9.99 -3.57
C GLY A 178 -4.26 8.96 -2.46
N ARG A 179 -5.09 9.25 -1.45
CA ARG A 179 -5.37 8.25 -0.41
C ARG A 179 -6.24 7.11 -0.94
N CYS A 180 -5.67 5.92 -1.04
CA CYS A 180 -6.40 4.65 -1.13
C CYS A 180 -6.17 3.81 0.12
N THR A 181 -6.84 2.67 0.25
CA THR A 181 -6.41 1.69 1.27
C THR A 181 -5.06 1.10 0.89
N ASP A 182 -4.27 0.74 1.88
CA ASP A 182 -2.91 0.23 1.78
C ASP A 182 -2.83 -1.03 0.86
N ALA A 183 -3.85 -1.89 0.91
CA ALA A 183 -3.97 -3.07 0.05
C ALA A 183 -4.49 -2.78 -1.39
N SER A 184 -5.09 -1.61 -1.66
CA SER A 184 -5.74 -1.30 -2.95
C SER A 184 -4.78 -1.33 -4.15
N PRO A 185 -3.51 -0.88 -4.04
CA PRO A 185 -2.50 -1.08 -5.09
C PRO A 185 -2.36 -2.54 -5.53
N VAL A 186 -2.30 -3.47 -4.57
CA VAL A 186 -2.16 -4.91 -4.84
C VAL A 186 -3.45 -5.47 -5.44
N MET A 187 -4.61 -5.09 -4.88
CA MET A 187 -5.92 -5.49 -5.39
C MET A 187 -6.14 -5.02 -6.82
N GLY A 188 -5.81 -3.77 -7.14
CA GLY A 188 -5.99 -3.19 -8.46
C GLY A 188 -5.12 -3.85 -9.53
N LEU A 189 -3.87 -4.18 -9.19
CA LEU A 189 -2.98 -4.94 -10.06
C LEU A 189 -3.51 -6.35 -10.32
N ALA A 190 -3.94 -7.07 -9.28
CA ALA A 190 -4.48 -8.43 -9.41
C ALA A 190 -5.79 -8.46 -10.21
N ALA A 191 -6.72 -7.55 -9.92
CA ALA A 191 -7.99 -7.44 -10.61
C ALA A 191 -7.80 -7.10 -12.10
N TRP A 192 -6.92 -6.15 -12.44
CA TRP A 192 -6.56 -5.84 -13.82
C TRP A 192 -5.89 -7.03 -14.52
N TRP A 193 -4.95 -7.69 -13.85
CA TRP A 193 -4.20 -8.80 -14.42
C TRP A 193 -5.08 -10.02 -14.70
N HIS A 194 -6.04 -10.34 -13.83
CA HIS A 194 -6.92 -11.50 -14.03
C HIS A 194 -8.25 -11.16 -14.71
N GLY A 195 -8.55 -9.87 -14.89
CA GLY A 195 -9.80 -9.41 -15.49
C GLY A 195 -11.02 -9.68 -14.61
N TRP A 196 -10.85 -9.57 -13.29
CA TRP A 196 -11.91 -9.83 -12.33
C TRP A 196 -13.02 -8.77 -12.41
N ARG A 197 -14.25 -9.21 -12.13
CA ARG A 197 -15.41 -8.36 -11.92
C ARG A 197 -15.43 -7.89 -10.47
N THR A 198 -16.13 -6.79 -10.23
CA THR A 198 -16.34 -6.25 -8.87
C THR A 198 -17.11 -7.19 -7.94
N THR A 199 -17.73 -8.24 -8.47
CA THR A 199 -18.48 -9.24 -7.71
C THR A 199 -17.74 -10.56 -7.55
N ASP A 200 -16.49 -10.67 -8.03
CA ASP A 200 -15.67 -11.89 -7.84
C ASP A 200 -15.05 -11.88 -6.45
N TYR A 201 -15.90 -11.83 -5.41
CA TYR A 201 -15.54 -11.45 -4.05
C TYR A 201 -14.45 -12.34 -3.43
N ASP A 202 -14.48 -13.65 -3.67
CA ASP A 202 -13.44 -14.54 -3.10
C ASP A 202 -12.05 -14.21 -3.67
N ALA A 203 -11.97 -13.89 -4.96
CA ALA A 203 -10.72 -13.51 -5.60
C ALA A 203 -10.23 -12.14 -5.08
N LEU A 204 -11.17 -11.19 -4.93
CA LEU A 204 -10.89 -9.87 -4.38
C LEU A 204 -10.43 -9.94 -2.92
N ALA A 205 -11.09 -10.75 -2.09
CA ALA A 205 -10.71 -10.98 -0.70
C ALA A 205 -9.33 -11.65 -0.60
N GLY A 206 -9.01 -12.57 -1.51
CA GLY A 206 -7.66 -13.09 -1.67
C GLY A 206 -6.64 -11.98 -1.93
N SER A 207 -6.90 -11.10 -2.91
CA SER A 207 -5.98 -9.99 -3.19
C SER A 207 -5.89 -8.95 -2.07
N LEU A 208 -6.97 -8.72 -1.30
CA LEU A 208 -6.96 -7.89 -0.10
C LEU A 208 -5.99 -8.47 0.94
N MET A 209 -6.10 -9.76 1.23
CA MET A 209 -5.22 -10.40 2.20
C MET A 209 -3.78 -10.53 1.70
N ALA A 210 -3.58 -10.69 0.39
CA ALA A 210 -2.25 -10.64 -0.20
C ALA A 210 -1.62 -9.25 -0.03
N GLY A 211 -2.40 -8.18 -0.29
CA GLY A 211 -1.98 -6.80 -0.07
C GLY A 211 -1.61 -6.57 1.39
N HIS A 212 -2.48 -6.98 2.30
CA HIS A 212 -2.23 -6.89 3.74
C HIS A 212 -0.95 -7.59 4.21
N LEU A 213 -0.63 -8.75 3.61
CA LEU A 213 0.59 -9.46 3.96
C LEU A 213 1.86 -8.80 3.41
N ILE A 214 1.80 -8.05 2.31
CA ILE A 214 3.01 -7.45 1.70
C ILE A 214 3.13 -5.94 1.92
N GLU A 215 2.11 -5.29 2.48
CA GLU A 215 2.17 -3.89 2.93
C GLU A 215 2.98 -3.73 4.24
N CYS A 216 3.13 -2.49 4.71
CA CYS A 216 3.88 -2.14 5.94
C CYS A 216 5.36 -2.58 5.96
N GLY A 217 5.98 -2.76 4.80
CA GLY A 217 7.42 -2.94 4.73
C GLY A 217 7.87 -4.41 4.65
N PRO A 218 9.03 -4.76 5.23
CA PRO A 218 9.55 -6.13 5.21
C PRO A 218 8.91 -7.05 6.28
N TYR A 219 7.70 -6.76 6.77
CA TYR A 219 7.14 -7.40 7.97
C TYR A 219 7.00 -8.92 7.83
N VAL A 220 6.43 -9.43 6.74
CA VAL A 220 6.34 -10.89 6.49
C VAL A 220 7.66 -11.56 6.15
N THR A 221 8.73 -10.78 5.94
CA THR A 221 10.09 -11.29 5.81
C THR A 221 10.88 -11.23 7.12
N GLY A 222 10.22 -10.84 8.22
CA GLY A 222 10.78 -10.79 9.56
C GLY A 222 10.75 -9.43 10.26
N GLY A 223 10.36 -8.35 9.58
CA GLY A 223 10.41 -6.99 10.12
C GLY A 223 9.50 -6.72 11.32
N ASN A 224 8.45 -7.53 11.50
CA ASN A 224 7.52 -7.46 12.63
C ASN A 224 7.41 -8.82 13.34
N TYR A 225 8.52 -9.56 13.39
CA TYR A 225 8.57 -10.90 13.97
C TYR A 225 9.35 -10.92 15.28
N CYS A 226 8.74 -11.46 16.34
CA CYS A 226 9.37 -11.52 17.66
C CYS A 226 10.60 -12.47 17.72
N GLY A 227 10.70 -13.42 16.78
CA GLY A 227 11.86 -14.32 16.66
C GLY A 227 13.04 -13.69 15.90
N GLN A 228 13.31 -12.40 16.10
CA GLN A 228 14.32 -11.66 15.32
C GLN A 228 15.73 -12.28 15.34
N ARG A 229 16.08 -13.05 16.37
CA ARG A 229 17.37 -13.76 16.48
C ARG A 229 17.55 -14.87 15.44
N GLU A 230 16.46 -15.34 14.82
CA GLU A 230 16.50 -16.32 13.73
C GLU A 230 16.91 -15.68 12.40
N ILE A 231 16.90 -14.35 12.32
CA ILE A 231 17.22 -13.60 11.12
C ILE A 231 18.65 -13.08 11.19
N ARG A 232 19.43 -13.39 10.16
CA ARG A 232 20.86 -13.10 10.11
C ARG A 232 21.19 -11.60 10.20
N ASP A 233 20.44 -10.75 9.51
CA ASP A 233 20.68 -9.31 9.43
C ASP A 233 19.36 -8.53 9.44
N MET A 234 18.91 -8.09 10.61
CA MET A 234 17.66 -7.33 10.73
C MET A 234 17.70 -5.95 10.04
N GLN A 235 18.88 -5.42 9.72
CA GLN A 235 19.00 -4.10 9.10
C GLN A 235 18.78 -4.12 7.58
N ARG A 236 18.85 -5.30 6.95
CA ARG A 236 18.78 -5.46 5.50
C ARG A 236 17.83 -6.57 5.08
N LEU A 237 16.59 -6.50 5.53
CA LEU A 237 15.57 -7.46 5.15
C LEU A 237 15.26 -7.40 3.64
N GLY A 238 14.92 -8.55 3.08
CA GLY A 238 14.32 -8.63 1.74
C GLY A 238 12.91 -8.08 1.76
N TRP A 239 12.42 -7.62 0.62
CA TRP A 239 11.06 -7.12 0.53
C TRP A 239 10.10 -8.20 0.02
N PRO A 240 8.86 -8.24 0.51
CA PRO A 240 7.95 -9.33 0.24
C PRO A 240 7.39 -9.30 -1.18
N ILE A 241 7.07 -10.48 -1.68
CA ILE A 241 6.39 -10.72 -2.95
C ILE A 241 5.14 -11.56 -2.68
N ALA A 242 4.00 -11.13 -3.21
CA ALA A 242 2.81 -11.97 -3.31
C ALA A 242 2.67 -12.52 -4.73
N GLU A 243 2.44 -13.83 -4.83
CA GLU A 243 1.97 -14.48 -6.04
C GLU A 243 0.47 -14.71 -5.91
N ILE A 244 -0.32 -14.13 -6.80
CA ILE A 244 -1.79 -14.18 -6.74
C ILE A 244 -2.32 -14.85 -8.00
N ASP A 245 -2.95 -16.01 -7.85
CA ASP A 245 -3.56 -16.75 -8.97
C ASP A 245 -4.94 -16.19 -9.36
N SER A 246 -5.50 -16.69 -10.47
CA SER A 246 -6.78 -16.19 -11.01
C SER A 246 -8.00 -16.47 -10.14
N ALA A 247 -7.89 -17.38 -9.16
CA ALA A 247 -8.92 -17.67 -8.17
C ALA A 247 -8.72 -16.89 -6.85
N GLY A 248 -7.68 -16.06 -6.76
CA GLY A 248 -7.30 -15.34 -5.55
C GLY A 248 -6.49 -16.18 -4.57
N GLY A 249 -5.94 -17.33 -4.99
CA GLY A 249 -4.97 -18.09 -4.20
C GLY A 249 -3.66 -17.34 -4.07
N ILE A 250 -3.04 -17.43 -2.88
CA ILE A 250 -1.93 -16.55 -2.49
C ILE A 250 -0.73 -17.40 -2.07
N VAL A 251 0.45 -17.04 -2.56
CA VAL A 251 1.73 -17.47 -2.01
C VAL A 251 2.58 -16.26 -1.70
N ILE A 252 3.02 -16.12 -0.45
CA ILE A 252 3.98 -15.10 -0.03
C ILE A 252 5.39 -15.67 -0.13
N THR A 253 6.29 -14.87 -0.67
CA THR A 253 7.71 -15.18 -0.82
C THR A 253 8.56 -13.91 -0.80
N LYS A 254 9.85 -14.02 -1.10
CA LYS A 254 10.80 -12.90 -1.24
C LYS A 254 11.77 -13.16 -2.39
N PRO A 255 12.51 -12.14 -2.88
CA PRO A 255 13.54 -12.35 -3.89
C PRO A 255 14.55 -13.42 -3.46
N GLU A 256 14.93 -14.27 -4.41
CA GLU A 256 15.93 -15.31 -4.15
C GLU A 256 17.26 -14.68 -3.72
N GLY A 257 17.88 -15.25 -2.69
CA GLY A 257 19.14 -14.75 -2.13
C GLY A 257 19.01 -13.45 -1.32
N SER A 258 17.82 -12.85 -1.20
CA SER A 258 17.63 -11.75 -0.25
C SER A 258 17.58 -12.27 1.19
N ASN A 259 18.05 -11.45 2.11
CA ASN A 259 17.99 -11.73 3.55
C ASN A 259 16.55 -11.65 4.10
N GLY A 260 16.35 -11.98 5.38
CA GLY A 260 15.03 -12.23 5.99
C GLY A 260 14.60 -13.69 5.85
N ILE A 261 13.43 -14.03 6.39
CA ILE A 261 12.81 -15.36 6.30
C ILE A 261 11.31 -15.21 6.04
N VAL A 262 10.72 -16.09 5.22
CA VAL A 262 9.27 -16.16 5.03
C VAL A 262 8.75 -17.48 5.57
N THR A 263 8.17 -17.43 6.77
CA THR A 263 7.64 -18.59 7.49
C THR A 263 6.17 -18.38 7.84
N VAL A 264 5.51 -19.47 8.24
CA VAL A 264 4.15 -19.37 8.78
C VAL A 264 4.07 -18.34 9.92
N ASP A 265 5.11 -18.22 10.75
CA ASP A 265 5.09 -17.32 11.90
C ASP A 265 5.33 -15.85 11.52
N THR A 266 6.19 -15.57 10.54
CA THR A 266 6.33 -14.20 10.02
C THR A 266 5.05 -13.75 9.31
N CYS A 267 4.41 -14.64 8.54
CA CYS A 267 3.11 -14.37 7.93
C CYS A 267 1.99 -14.19 8.96
N LYS A 268 1.96 -14.98 10.05
CA LYS A 268 0.99 -14.81 11.14
C LYS A 268 1.16 -13.49 11.86
N ALA A 269 2.41 -13.08 12.11
CA ALA A 269 2.70 -11.82 12.78
C ALA A 269 2.13 -10.63 11.98
N GLN A 270 2.28 -10.64 10.66
CA GLN A 270 1.65 -9.63 9.80
C GLN A 270 0.14 -9.79 9.72
N LEU A 271 -0.38 -11.01 9.55
CA LEU A 271 -1.82 -11.26 9.43
C LEU A 271 -2.64 -10.68 10.61
N LEU A 272 -2.05 -10.66 11.80
CA LEU A 272 -2.69 -10.15 13.01
C LEU A 272 -2.41 -8.66 13.27
N TYR A 273 -1.52 -8.04 12.49
CA TYR A 273 -1.16 -6.64 12.63
C TYR A 273 -2.28 -5.75 12.10
N GLN A 274 -2.72 -4.77 12.91
CA GLN A 274 -3.75 -3.78 12.56
C GLN A 274 -5.13 -4.31 12.11
N ILE A 275 -5.39 -5.61 12.17
CA ILE A 275 -6.72 -6.17 11.91
C ILE A 275 -7.53 -6.29 13.21
N GLN A 276 -8.71 -5.65 13.25
CA GLN A 276 -9.65 -5.73 14.38
C GLN A 276 -10.61 -6.92 14.23
N GLY A 277 -10.08 -8.14 14.41
CA GLY A 277 -10.87 -9.37 14.40
C GLY A 277 -11.01 -10.03 13.01
N PRO A 278 -11.89 -11.02 12.85
CA PRO A 278 -11.90 -11.88 11.68
C PRO A 278 -12.55 -11.26 10.43
N ILE A 279 -13.28 -10.14 10.56
CA ILE A 279 -13.93 -9.46 9.45
C ILE A 279 -13.10 -8.23 9.07
N TYR A 280 -12.41 -8.29 7.94
CA TYR A 280 -11.60 -7.19 7.44
C TYR A 280 -12.35 -6.42 6.34
N LEU A 281 -12.64 -5.16 6.63
CA LEU A 281 -13.39 -4.27 5.74
C LEU A 281 -12.45 -3.54 4.77
N ASN A 282 -12.77 -3.60 3.48
CA ASN A 282 -12.16 -2.79 2.43
C ASN A 282 -13.27 -2.18 1.54
N PRO A 283 -13.08 -1.00 0.93
CA PRO A 283 -14.08 -0.38 0.07
C PRO A 283 -14.62 -1.26 -1.07
N ASP A 284 -13.83 -2.22 -1.56
CA ASP A 284 -14.21 -3.07 -2.69
C ASP A 284 -14.71 -4.47 -2.29
N VAL A 285 -14.35 -4.95 -1.09
CA VAL A 285 -14.72 -6.30 -0.60
C VAL A 285 -14.57 -6.39 0.91
N ILE A 286 -15.30 -7.28 1.55
CA ILE A 286 -15.02 -7.69 2.93
C ILE A 286 -14.35 -9.07 2.89
N ALA A 287 -13.22 -9.23 3.59
CA ALA A 287 -12.59 -10.53 3.80
C ALA A 287 -13.04 -11.13 5.14
N ASP A 288 -13.66 -12.31 5.08
CA ASP A 288 -13.93 -13.15 6.25
C ASP A 288 -12.76 -14.13 6.44
N ASN A 289 -12.02 -13.90 7.52
CA ASN A 289 -10.80 -14.60 7.89
C ASN A 289 -11.03 -15.68 8.96
N HIS A 290 -12.27 -16.04 9.31
CA HIS A 290 -12.50 -17.09 10.32
C HIS A 290 -11.87 -18.44 9.96
N GLY A 291 -11.85 -18.77 8.67
CA GLY A 291 -11.31 -20.03 8.16
C GLY A 291 -9.84 -19.98 7.76
N VAL A 292 -9.19 -18.81 7.90
CA VAL A 292 -7.90 -18.52 7.28
C VAL A 292 -6.84 -19.54 7.73
N ASN A 293 -6.05 -20.02 6.77
CA ASN A 293 -5.02 -21.00 7.03
C ASN A 293 -3.71 -20.64 6.32
N LEU A 294 -2.61 -20.71 7.07
CA LEU A 294 -1.25 -20.50 6.58
C LEU A 294 -0.52 -21.85 6.54
N THR A 295 0.11 -22.18 5.42
CA THR A 295 0.85 -23.44 5.25
C THR A 295 2.18 -23.19 4.59
N GLN A 296 3.27 -23.68 5.22
CA GLN A 296 4.59 -23.69 4.59
C GLN A 296 4.56 -24.67 3.43
N ILE A 297 4.87 -24.20 2.22
CA ILE A 297 4.88 -25.05 1.01
C ILE A 297 6.28 -25.24 0.43
N ASP A 298 7.23 -24.38 0.78
CA ASP A 298 8.65 -24.51 0.48
C ASP A 298 9.47 -23.56 1.40
N THR A 299 10.79 -23.58 1.29
CA THR A 299 11.67 -22.56 1.88
C THR A 299 11.27 -21.18 1.38
N ASP A 300 11.06 -20.24 2.31
CA ASP A 300 10.62 -18.87 2.01
C ASP A 300 9.33 -18.78 1.17
N ARG A 301 8.44 -19.78 1.28
CA ARG A 301 7.16 -19.81 0.56
C ARG A 301 6.03 -20.29 1.46
N VAL A 302 5.08 -19.40 1.70
CA VAL A 302 3.90 -19.67 2.56
C VAL A 302 2.63 -19.43 1.76
N ARG A 303 1.75 -20.43 1.75
CA ARG A 303 0.42 -20.31 1.15
C ARG A 303 -0.58 -19.79 2.18
N LEU A 304 -1.40 -18.82 1.78
CA LEU A 304 -2.59 -18.39 2.53
C LEU A 304 -3.84 -18.93 1.79
N SER A 305 -4.77 -19.53 2.54
CA SER A 305 -5.99 -20.12 1.99
C SER A 305 -7.20 -19.90 2.90
N ASN A 306 -8.39 -20.29 2.42
CA ASN A 306 -9.67 -20.29 3.15
C ASN A 306 -10.15 -18.89 3.60
N ILE A 307 -9.85 -17.87 2.79
CA ILE A 307 -10.45 -16.54 2.92
C ILE A 307 -11.74 -16.55 2.12
N LYS A 308 -12.81 -15.98 2.68
CA LYS A 308 -14.08 -15.84 1.98
C LYS A 308 -14.38 -14.37 1.72
N GLY A 309 -14.79 -14.06 0.50
CA GLY A 309 -15.22 -12.72 0.13
C GLY A 309 -16.70 -12.49 0.41
N LEU A 310 -17.02 -11.31 0.93
CA LEU A 310 -18.38 -10.81 1.10
C LEU A 310 -18.51 -9.45 0.38
N PRO A 311 -19.74 -9.02 0.03
CA PRO A 311 -19.97 -7.72 -0.58
C PRO A 311 -19.32 -6.57 0.22
N PRO A 312 -18.87 -5.50 -0.45
CA PRO A 312 -18.25 -4.35 0.22
C PRO A 312 -19.17 -3.71 1.27
N PRO A 313 -18.60 -3.05 2.29
CA PRO A 313 -19.39 -2.36 3.30
C PRO A 313 -20.15 -1.16 2.68
N PRO A 314 -21.30 -0.76 3.25
CA PRO A 314 -22.02 0.43 2.79
C PRO A 314 -21.38 1.75 3.28
N THR A 315 -20.23 1.67 3.96
CA THR A 315 -19.52 2.78 4.60
C THR A 315 -18.10 2.89 4.06
N ALA A 316 -17.51 4.08 4.17
CA ALA A 316 -16.10 4.32 3.85
C ALA A 316 -15.36 4.89 5.06
N LYS A 317 -14.08 4.55 5.21
CA LYS A 317 -13.19 5.18 6.20
C LYS A 317 -12.81 6.57 5.69
N LEU A 318 -12.93 7.57 6.55
CA LEU A 318 -12.56 8.95 6.27
C LEU A 318 -11.52 9.38 7.31
N ALA A 319 -10.32 9.77 6.85
CA ALA A 319 -9.36 10.48 7.70
C ALA A 319 -9.70 11.97 7.68
N VAL A 320 -9.80 12.58 8.85
CA VAL A 320 -10.01 14.03 9.02
C VAL A 320 -8.86 14.59 9.83
N CYS A 321 -8.09 15.48 9.24
CA CYS A 321 -6.94 16.11 9.88
C CYS A 321 -7.32 17.52 10.33
N LEU A 322 -7.29 17.74 11.64
CA LEU A 322 -7.52 19.04 12.27
C LEU A 322 -6.18 19.58 12.82
N LEU A 323 -5.97 20.89 12.78
CA LEU A 323 -4.79 21.49 13.41
C LEU A 323 -4.99 21.57 14.93
N GLY A 324 -4.45 20.59 15.66
CA GLY A 324 -4.54 20.50 17.12
C GLY A 324 -3.50 21.33 17.90
N GLY A 325 -2.60 22.05 17.22
CA GLY A 325 -1.50 22.78 17.85
C GLY A 325 -0.20 21.96 17.90
N PHE A 326 0.65 22.22 18.91
CA PHE A 326 1.95 21.57 19.05
C PHE A 326 1.99 20.73 20.33
N GLN A 327 2.38 19.46 20.21
CA GLN A 327 2.66 18.57 21.34
C GLN A 327 3.89 17.73 21.01
N ALA A 328 4.81 17.60 21.96
CA ALA A 328 5.99 16.74 21.85
C ALA A 328 6.01 15.78 23.05
N GLU A 329 5.89 14.49 22.78
CA GLU A 329 5.98 13.43 23.78
C GLU A 329 6.75 12.26 23.17
N ILE A 330 7.70 11.70 23.93
CA ILE A 330 8.43 10.49 23.57
C ILE A 330 8.26 9.50 24.70
N SER A 331 7.59 8.40 24.41
CA SER A 331 7.43 7.27 25.30
C SER A 331 7.99 6.03 24.60
N ILE A 332 9.08 5.47 25.13
CA ILE A 332 9.72 4.26 24.60
C ILE A 332 9.45 3.14 25.58
N TYR A 333 8.78 2.09 25.09
CA TYR A 333 8.54 0.87 25.84
C TYR A 333 9.39 -0.23 25.25
N ALA A 334 10.41 -0.68 26.01
CA ALA A 334 11.15 -1.89 25.69
C ALA A 334 10.43 -3.08 26.33
N ALA A 335 9.97 -4.02 25.51
CA ALA A 335 9.38 -5.27 25.97
C ALA A 335 10.18 -6.43 25.40
N GLY A 336 10.67 -7.32 26.26
CA GLY A 336 11.49 -8.46 25.85
C GLY A 336 12.03 -9.23 27.05
N LEU A 337 12.58 -10.42 26.78
CA LEU A 337 13.25 -11.25 27.80
C LEU A 337 14.72 -10.86 28.01
N ASP A 338 15.26 -9.98 27.17
CA ASP A 338 16.65 -9.52 27.15
C ASP A 338 16.69 -7.98 27.14
N THR A 339 16.06 -7.33 28.11
CA THR A 339 16.01 -5.86 28.23
C THR A 339 17.15 -5.26 29.06
N ASP A 340 18.11 -6.10 29.46
CA ASP A 340 19.28 -5.72 30.28
C ASP A 340 20.37 -5.00 29.47
#